data_AF-A0A935WS11-F1
#
_entry.id   AF-A0A935WS11-F1
#
_cell.length_a   1.000
_cell.length_b   1.000
_cell.length_c   1.000
_cell.angle_alpha   90.00
_cell.angle_beta   90.00
_cell.angle_gamma   90.00
#
_symmetry.space_group_name_H-M   'P 1'
#
loop_
_entity.id
_entity.type
_entity.pdbx_description
1 polymer ?
#
loop_
_entity_poly.entity_id
_entity_poly.type
_entity_poly.pdbx_seq_one_letter_code
_entity_poly.pdbx_strand_id
1 'polypeptide(L)'
;MQGAALGLVGVGLTAAGALAKGKGASDSLSFQSEQATRNARAGRVAADQTDAFLRDELESTVSHIKAIRASAGMKDSPTSEALIDKESDVSDSQRRIKVGNMRAQADDDDRSAAFLHRAARSTLNLSYLSAAGIGIKGMAAR
;
A
#
# COMPACT_ATOMS: atom_id res chain seq x y z
N MET A 1 51.88 -19.24 -25.00
CA MET A 1 50.48 -18.80 -25.16
C MET A 1 49.56 -19.61 -24.23
N GLN A 2 49.41 -19.23 -22.95
CA GLN A 2 48.52 -19.93 -21.99
C GLN A 2 47.78 -18.96 -21.04
N GLY A 3 47.47 -17.74 -21.49
CA GLY A 3 46.83 -16.71 -20.64
C GLY A 3 45.33 -16.46 -20.85
N ALA A 4 44.73 -16.96 -21.94
CA ALA A 4 43.42 -16.47 -22.39
C ALA A 4 42.19 -17.23 -21.82
N ALA A 5 42.37 -18.42 -21.23
CA ALA A 5 41.25 -19.26 -20.76
C ALA A 5 40.74 -18.89 -19.36
N LEU A 6 41.60 -18.35 -18.49
CA LEU A 6 41.23 -17.98 -17.10
C LEU A 6 40.43 -16.66 -17.02
N GLY A 7 40.67 -15.72 -17.95
CA GLY A 7 39.95 -14.45 -17.99
C GLY A 7 38.47 -14.58 -18.39
N LEU A 8 38.16 -15.46 -19.35
CA LEU A 8 36.78 -15.67 -19.84
C LEU A 8 35.89 -16.36 -18.82
N VAL A 9 36.43 -17.31 -18.04
CA VAL A 9 35.67 -18.00 -16.98
C VAL A 9 35.34 -17.02 -15.84
N GLY A 10 36.27 -16.14 -15.47
CA GLY A 10 36.04 -15.10 -14.45
C GLY A 10 35.02 -14.04 -14.89
N VAL A 11 35.07 -13.61 -16.15
CA VAL A 11 34.12 -12.64 -16.75
C VAL A 11 32.71 -13.24 -16.87
N GLY A 12 32.60 -14.50 -17.29
CA GLY A 12 31.33 -15.22 -17.37
C GLY A 12 30.68 -15.44 -16.00
N LEU A 13 31.45 -15.86 -15.00
CA LEU A 13 30.93 -16.04 -13.63
C LEU A 13 30.52 -14.71 -12.97
N THR A 14 31.28 -13.63 -13.19
CA THR A 14 30.95 -12.32 -12.61
C THR A 14 29.72 -11.69 -13.27
N ALA A 15 29.57 -11.81 -14.58
CA ALA A 15 28.36 -11.38 -15.29
C ALA A 15 27.12 -12.22 -14.88
N ALA A 16 27.26 -13.55 -14.78
CA ALA A 16 26.18 -14.43 -14.32
C ALA A 16 25.79 -14.13 -12.86
N GLY A 17 26.76 -13.87 -11.99
CA GLY A 17 26.51 -13.47 -10.60
C GLY A 17 25.79 -12.12 -10.46
N ALA A 18 26.13 -11.15 -11.31
CA ALA A 18 25.46 -9.85 -11.34
C ALA A 18 24.00 -9.95 -11.84
N LEU A 19 23.74 -10.77 -12.87
CA LEU A 19 22.39 -11.05 -13.37
C LEU A 19 21.56 -11.82 -12.35
N ALA A 20 22.12 -12.85 -11.72
CA ALA A 20 21.42 -13.64 -10.71
C ALA A 20 21.05 -12.78 -9.48
N LYS A 21 21.96 -11.92 -9.01
CA LYS A 21 21.68 -10.95 -7.93
C LYS A 21 20.62 -9.94 -8.32
N GLY A 22 20.67 -9.40 -9.54
CA GLY A 22 19.68 -8.46 -10.06
C GLY A 22 18.28 -9.06 -10.16
N LYS A 23 18.20 -10.28 -10.68
CA LYS A 23 16.95 -11.02 -10.79
C LYS A 23 16.36 -11.34 -9.42
N GLY A 24 17.16 -11.84 -8.48
CA GLY A 24 16.70 -12.11 -7.12
C GLY A 24 16.20 -10.86 -6.38
N ALA A 25 16.92 -9.75 -6.52
CA ALA A 25 16.50 -8.46 -5.95
C ALA A 25 15.20 -7.94 -6.58
N SER A 26 15.04 -8.05 -7.90
CA SER A 26 13.81 -7.67 -8.58
C SER A 26 12.61 -8.53 -8.22
N ASP A 27 12.81 -9.85 -8.15
CA ASP A 27 11.73 -10.79 -7.79
C ASP A 27 11.29 -10.54 -6.34
N SER A 28 12.23 -10.25 -5.42
CA SER A 28 11.93 -9.84 -4.04
C SER A 28 11.16 -8.52 -3.96
N LEU A 29 11.58 -7.49 -4.71
CA LEU A 29 10.89 -6.19 -4.74
C LEU A 29 9.49 -6.30 -5.35
N SER A 30 9.32 -7.15 -6.36
CA SER A 30 8.01 -7.42 -6.97
C SER A 30 7.07 -8.12 -5.99
N PHE A 31 7.57 -9.09 -5.23
CA PHE A 31 6.79 -9.75 -4.18
C PHE A 31 6.35 -8.76 -3.08
N GLN A 32 7.26 -7.90 -2.62
CA GLN A 32 6.95 -6.85 -1.64
C GLN A 32 5.91 -5.85 -2.19
N SER A 33 6.00 -5.50 -3.47
CA SER A 33 5.01 -4.65 -4.14
C SER A 33 3.62 -5.29 -4.17
N GLU A 34 3.51 -6.57 -4.53
CA GLU A 34 2.23 -7.28 -4.49
C GLU A 34 1.67 -7.36 -3.08
N GLN A 35 2.53 -7.59 -2.09
CA GLN A 35 2.11 -7.64 -0.69
C GLN A 35 1.58 -6.28 -0.22
N ALA A 36 2.25 -5.18 -0.55
CA ALA A 36 1.78 -3.83 -0.27
C ALA A 36 0.43 -3.55 -0.97
N THR A 37 0.24 -4.00 -2.22
CA THR A 37 -1.04 -3.88 -2.94
C THR A 37 -2.16 -4.68 -2.26
N ARG A 38 -1.86 -5.88 -1.76
CA ARG A 38 -2.82 -6.70 -1.00
C ARG A 38 -3.21 -6.03 0.32
N ASN A 39 -2.23 -5.46 1.02
CA ASN A 39 -2.46 -4.71 2.27
C ASN A 39 -3.31 -3.46 2.03
N ALA A 40 -3.02 -2.69 0.97
CA ALA A 40 -3.83 -1.54 0.57
C ALA A 40 -5.30 -1.92 0.30
N ARG A 41 -5.53 -3.02 -0.42
CA ARG A 41 -6.89 -3.53 -0.67
C ARG A 41 -7.59 -3.95 0.62
N ALA A 42 -6.91 -4.67 1.49
CA ALA A 42 -7.44 -5.07 2.79
C ALA A 42 -7.79 -3.84 3.65
N GLY A 43 -6.92 -2.81 3.65
CA GLY A 43 -7.15 -1.54 4.34
C GLY A 43 -8.36 -0.80 3.81
N ARG A 44 -8.56 -0.74 2.47
CA ARG A 44 -9.76 -0.15 1.86
C ARG A 44 -11.03 -0.90 2.26
N VAL A 45 -11.02 -2.24 2.21
CA VAL A 45 -12.16 -3.05 2.64
C VAL A 45 -12.47 -2.83 4.12
N ALA A 46 -11.46 -2.79 4.98
CA ALA A 46 -11.64 -2.51 6.40
C ALA A 46 -12.19 -1.08 6.64
N ALA A 47 -11.75 -0.10 5.84
CA ALA A 47 -12.27 1.26 5.88
C ALA A 47 -13.76 1.31 5.50
N ASP A 48 -14.16 0.59 4.45
CA ASP A 48 -15.55 0.55 3.99
C ASP A 48 -16.45 -0.21 5.00
N GLN A 49 -15.95 -1.31 5.58
CA GLN A 49 -16.63 -2.02 6.67
C GLN A 49 -16.80 -1.11 7.90
N THR A 50 -15.78 -0.33 8.25
CA THR A 50 -15.82 0.61 9.38
C THR A 50 -16.81 1.75 9.10
N ASP A 51 -16.85 2.27 7.87
CA ASP A 51 -17.82 3.31 7.48
C ASP A 51 -19.25 2.79 7.61
N ALA A 52 -19.53 1.59 7.11
CA ALA A 52 -20.84 0.95 7.24
C ALA A 52 -21.23 0.73 8.70
N PHE A 53 -20.33 0.16 9.51
CA PHE A 53 -20.56 -0.08 10.93
C PHE A 53 -20.87 1.22 11.70
N LEU A 54 -20.11 2.30 11.45
CA LEU A 54 -20.33 3.58 12.13
C LEU A 54 -21.64 4.26 11.71
N ARG A 55 -22.11 4.04 10.47
CA ARG A 55 -23.43 4.51 10.03
C ARG A 55 -24.55 3.74 10.72
N ASP A 56 -24.46 2.41 10.76
CA ASP A 56 -25.45 1.57 11.44
C ASP A 56 -25.52 1.88 12.94
N GLU A 57 -24.36 2.14 13.57
CA GLU A 57 -24.28 2.54 14.98
C GLU A 57 -24.90 3.91 15.23
N LEU A 58 -24.65 4.90 14.36
CA LEU A 58 -25.28 6.21 14.45
C LEU A 58 -26.81 6.10 14.29
N GLU A 59 -27.28 5.36 13.29
CA GLU A 59 -28.71 5.18 13.04
C GLU A 59 -29.41 4.47 14.22
N SER A 60 -28.77 3.42 14.77
CA SER A 60 -29.23 2.74 15.99
C SER A 60 -29.30 3.68 17.19
N THR A 61 -28.28 4.53 17.37
CA THR A 61 -28.21 5.49 18.48
C THR A 61 -29.31 6.56 18.37
N VAL A 62 -29.49 7.14 17.19
CA VAL A 62 -30.56 8.12 16.95
C VAL A 62 -31.94 7.49 17.11
N SER A 63 -32.13 6.25 16.63
CA SER A 63 -33.37 5.50 16.81
C SER A 63 -33.68 5.24 18.30
N HIS A 64 -32.68 4.82 19.08
CA HIS A 64 -32.82 4.67 20.54
C HIS A 64 -33.16 5.99 21.24
N ILE A 65 -32.50 7.09 20.91
CA ILE A 65 -32.80 8.41 21.48
C ILE A 65 -34.24 8.81 21.19
N LYS A 66 -34.71 8.59 19.96
CA LYS A 66 -36.11 8.84 19.56
C LYS A 66 -37.08 7.96 20.34
N ALA A 67 -36.78 6.66 20.50
CA ALA A 67 -37.60 5.73 21.27
C ALA A 67 -37.68 6.10 22.76
N ILE A 68 -36.55 6.45 23.40
CA ILE A 68 -36.50 6.89 24.79
C ILE A 68 -37.30 8.19 24.96
N ARG A 69 -37.10 9.18 24.08
CA ARG A 69 -37.88 10.44 24.10
C ARG A 69 -39.38 10.20 23.96
N ALA A 70 -39.77 9.35 23.01
CA ALA A 70 -41.17 8.98 22.81
C ALA A 70 -41.75 8.29 24.05
N SER A 71 -41.00 7.39 24.68
CA SER A 71 -41.41 6.71 25.92
C SER A 71 -41.51 7.66 27.12
N ALA A 72 -40.69 8.71 27.15
CA ALA A 72 -40.69 9.75 28.18
C ALA A 72 -41.79 10.81 27.96
N GLY A 73 -42.59 10.70 26.89
CA GLY A 73 -43.62 11.67 26.53
C GLY A 73 -43.06 13.04 26.12
N MET A 74 -41.76 13.13 25.83
CA MET A 74 -41.13 14.37 25.38
C MET A 74 -41.49 14.62 23.91
N LYS A 75 -42.19 15.73 23.65
CA LYS A 75 -42.52 16.18 22.31
C LYS A 75 -41.26 16.69 21.61
N ASP A 76 -41.13 16.41 20.32
CA ASP A 76 -40.02 16.89 19.50
C ASP A 76 -39.92 18.42 19.61
N SER A 77 -38.85 18.87 20.28
CA SER A 77 -38.55 20.29 20.47
C SER A 77 -37.35 20.68 19.59
N PRO A 78 -37.28 21.93 19.09
CA PRO A 78 -36.16 22.40 18.28
C PRO A 78 -34.81 22.21 18.96
N THR A 79 -34.76 22.35 20.30
CA THR A 79 -33.54 22.14 21.10
C THR A 79 -33.13 20.67 21.12
N SER A 80 -34.10 19.74 21.14
CA SER A 80 -33.85 18.30 21.17
C SER A 80 -33.40 17.78 19.81
N GLU A 81 -33.90 18.35 18.71
CA GLU A 81 -33.40 18.09 17.36
C GLU A 81 -31.99 18.65 17.16
N ALA A 82 -31.72 19.88 17.59
CA ALA A 82 -30.39 20.47 17.51
C ALA A 82 -29.31 19.65 18.25
N LEU A 83 -29.66 18.99 19.37
CA LEU A 83 -28.76 18.07 20.08
C LEU A 83 -28.48 16.79 19.29
N ILE A 84 -29.50 16.21 18.63
CA ILE A 84 -29.33 15.02 17.78
C ILE A 84 -28.50 15.35 16.54
N ASP A 85 -28.74 16.50 15.93
CA ASP A 85 -27.97 16.98 14.78
C ASP A 85 -26.50 17.22 15.18
N LYS A 86 -26.27 17.83 16.34
CA LYS A 86 -24.91 18.04 16.85
C LYS A 86 -24.18 16.73 17.09
N GLU A 87 -24.85 15.73 17.65
CA GLU A 87 -24.26 14.41 17.88
C GLU A 87 -23.97 13.68 16.56
N SER A 88 -24.89 13.80 15.60
CA SER A 88 -24.70 13.28 14.25
C SER A 88 -23.49 13.92 13.56
N ASP A 89 -23.32 15.24 13.67
CA ASP A 89 -22.18 15.97 13.13
C ASP A 89 -20.84 15.53 13.76
N VAL A 90 -20.82 15.33 15.08
CA VAL A 90 -19.63 14.86 15.80
C VAL A 90 -19.27 13.44 15.36
N SER A 91 -20.25 12.55 15.32
CA SER A 91 -20.07 11.16 14.86
C SER A 91 -19.59 11.11 13.41
N ASP A 92 -20.20 11.90 12.52
CA ASP A 92 -19.81 12.03 11.12
C ASP A 92 -18.37 12.53 10.96
N SER A 93 -17.96 13.50 11.79
CA SER A 93 -16.59 13.99 11.82
C SER A 93 -15.61 12.90 12.23
N GLN A 94 -15.92 12.15 13.30
CA GLN A 94 -15.09 11.03 13.77
C GLN A 94 -15.00 9.92 12.72
N ARG A 95 -16.12 9.60 12.06
CA ARG A 95 -16.18 8.64 10.95
C ARG A 95 -15.25 9.08 9.82
N ARG A 96 -15.36 10.32 9.36
CA ARG A 96 -14.51 10.86 8.30
C ARG A 96 -13.04 10.82 8.67
N ILE A 97 -12.67 11.14 9.91
CA ILE A 97 -11.29 11.05 10.39
C ILE A 97 -10.80 9.60 10.39
N LYS A 98 -11.58 8.66 10.96
CA LYS A 98 -11.17 7.25 11.10
C LYS A 98 -11.07 6.55 9.74
N VAL A 99 -12.09 6.69 8.89
CA VAL A 99 -12.11 6.16 7.52
C VAL A 99 -11.06 6.87 6.66
N GLY A 100 -10.90 8.17 6.81
CA GLY A 100 -9.88 8.96 6.14
C GLY A 100 -8.47 8.48 6.45
N ASN A 101 -8.15 8.22 7.72
CA ASN A 101 -6.85 7.68 8.13
C ASN A 101 -6.60 6.28 7.54
N MET A 102 -7.60 5.39 7.53
CA MET A 102 -7.47 4.06 6.93
C MET A 102 -7.25 4.12 5.43
N ARG A 103 -7.97 5.01 4.73
CA ARG A 103 -7.80 5.23 3.29
C ARG A 103 -6.45 5.86 2.97
N ALA A 104 -5.99 6.83 3.77
CA ALA A 104 -4.67 7.42 3.63
C ALA A 104 -3.56 6.38 3.79
N GLN A 105 -3.68 5.48 4.78
CA GLN A 105 -2.74 4.36 4.95
C GLN A 105 -2.75 3.42 3.74
N ALA A 106 -3.93 3.08 3.22
CA ALA A 106 -4.03 2.26 2.02
C ALA A 106 -3.45 2.93 0.77
N ASP A 107 -3.60 4.25 0.63
CA ASP A 107 -3.03 5.01 -0.47
C ASP A 107 -1.50 5.09 -0.37
N ASP A 108 -0.95 5.20 0.84
CA ASP A 108 0.50 5.15 1.07
C ASP A 108 1.08 3.76 0.78
N ASP A 109 0.35 2.69 1.09
CA ASP A 109 0.70 1.32 0.70
C ASP A 109 0.69 1.14 -0.84
N ASP A 110 -0.31 1.68 -1.54
CA ASP A 110 -0.37 1.66 -3.02
C ASP A 110 0.79 2.46 -3.65
N ARG A 111 1.14 3.63 -3.08
CA ARG A 111 2.31 4.42 -3.51
C ARG A 111 3.62 3.68 -3.27
N SER A 112 3.73 3.00 -2.14
CA SER A 112 4.89 2.18 -1.78
C SER A 112 5.02 1.00 -2.75
N ALA A 113 3.93 0.33 -3.09
CA ALA A 113 3.89 -0.70 -4.12
C ALA A 113 4.37 -0.16 -5.48
N ALA A 114 3.83 0.98 -5.92
CA ALA A 114 4.24 1.61 -7.19
C ALA A 114 5.72 2.01 -7.22
N PHE A 115 6.28 2.40 -6.08
CA PHE A 115 7.72 2.66 -5.94
C PHE A 115 8.53 1.36 -6.04
N LEU A 116 8.16 0.32 -5.29
CA LEU A 116 8.82 -0.98 -5.30
C LEU A 116 8.81 -1.62 -6.69
N HIS A 117 7.70 -1.51 -7.42
CA HIS A 117 7.58 -1.99 -8.79
C HIS A 117 8.54 -1.29 -9.75
N ARG A 118 8.70 0.04 -9.61
CA ARG A 118 9.67 0.83 -10.40
C ARG A 118 11.11 0.48 -10.01
N ALA A 119 11.38 0.30 -8.71
CA ALA A 119 12.69 -0.10 -8.21
C ALA A 119 13.08 -1.50 -8.70
N ALA A 120 12.14 -2.46 -8.77
CA ALA A 120 12.36 -3.79 -9.33
C ALA A 120 12.82 -3.71 -10.80
N ARG A 121 12.10 -2.93 -11.62
CA ARG A 121 12.45 -2.71 -13.04
C ARG A 121 13.81 -2.03 -13.20
N SER A 122 14.10 -1.02 -12.39
CA SER A 122 15.39 -0.32 -12.43
C SER A 122 16.54 -1.26 -12.07
N THR A 123 16.37 -2.09 -11.05
CA THR A 123 17.37 -3.08 -10.62
C THR A 123 17.67 -4.09 -11.72
N LEU A 124 16.65 -4.61 -12.41
CA LEU A 124 16.87 -5.49 -13.58
C LEU A 124 17.68 -4.79 -14.66
N ASN A 125 17.29 -3.57 -15.05
CA ASN A 125 17.96 -2.82 -16.11
C ASN A 125 19.42 -2.51 -15.76
N LEU A 126 19.68 -2.10 -14.51
CA LEU A 126 21.03 -1.84 -14.02
C LEU A 126 21.89 -3.11 -14.00
N SER A 127 21.31 -4.24 -13.60
CA SER A 127 22.01 -5.53 -13.62
C SER A 127 22.32 -6.00 -15.04
N TYR A 128 21.40 -5.79 -15.99
CA TYR A 128 21.66 -6.03 -17.41
C TYR A 128 22.77 -5.12 -17.95
N LEU A 129 22.75 -3.82 -17.61
CA LEU A 129 23.76 -2.85 -18.04
C LEU A 129 25.15 -3.19 -17.48
N SER A 130 25.22 -3.57 -16.20
CA SER A 130 26.44 -4.01 -15.54
C SER A 130 27.01 -5.28 -16.20
N ALA A 131 26.16 -6.27 -16.47
CA ALA A 131 26.56 -7.49 -17.17
C ALA A 131 27.06 -7.22 -18.61
N ALA A 132 26.41 -6.32 -19.34
CA ALA A 132 26.82 -5.90 -20.68
C ALA A 132 28.13 -5.09 -20.67
N GLY A 133 28.31 -4.17 -19.71
CA GLY A 133 29.53 -3.39 -19.55
C GLY A 133 30.75 -4.23 -19.18
N ILE A 134 30.56 -5.30 -18.41
CA ILE A 134 31.59 -6.32 -18.13
C ILE A 134 31.96 -7.09 -19.42
N GLY A 135 30.98 -7.42 -20.26
CA GLY A 135 31.21 -8.05 -21.57
C GLY A 135 32.02 -7.17 -22.54
N ILE A 136 31.73 -5.87 -22.59
CA ILE A 136 32.45 -4.91 -23.46
C ILE A 136 33.88 -4.66 -22.94
N LYS A 137 34.07 -4.51 -21.62
CA LYS A 137 35.40 -4.30 -21.03
C LYS A 137 36.29 -5.54 -21.14
N GLY A 138 35.70 -6.74 -21.12
CA GLY A 138 36.39 -8.00 -21.41
C GLY A 138 36.78 -8.18 -22.88
N MET A 139 36.05 -7.57 -23.83
CA MET A 139 36.43 -7.56 -25.25
C MET A 139 37.48 -6.49 -25.59
N ALA A 140 37.47 -5.34 -24.90
CA ALA A 140 38.43 -4.27 -25.13
C ALA A 140 39.85 -4.53 -24.56
N ALA A 141 40.01 -5.55 -23.71
CA ALA A 141 41.29 -5.95 -23.12
C ALA A 141 41.96 -7.13 -23.85
N ARG A 142 41.52 -7.46 -25.09
CA ARG A 142 42.12 -8.48 -25.96
C ARG A 142 43.08 -7.87 -26.97
#